data_AF-A0A8J2PQG3-F1
#
_entry.id   AF-A0A8J2PQG3-F1
#
_cell.length_a   1.000
_cell.length_b   1.000
_cell.length_c   1.000
_cell.angle_alpha   90.00
_cell.angle_beta   90.00
_cell.angle_gamma   90.00
#
_symmetry.space_group_name_H-M   'P 1'
#
loop_
_entity.id
_entity.type
_entity.pdbx_description
1 polymer ?
#
loop_
_entity_poly.entity_id
_entity_poly.type
_entity_poly.pdbx_seq_one_letter_code
_entity_poly.pdbx_strand_id
1 'polypeptide(L)' 'NAEYTQMTSVPLLSETHGGDDVLIYSRGPFSHLLTGVVEQSYIPHAIGYASCIGPGLKFCNTNERKRKFF' A
#
# COMPACT_ATOMS: atom_id res chain seq x y z
N ASN A 1 -7.86 37.73 -4.76
CA ASN A 1 -8.91 37.19 -3.86
C ASN A 1 -9.07 35.71 -4.11
N ALA A 2 -8.72 34.87 -3.14
CA ALA A 2 -8.60 33.42 -3.27
C ALA A 2 -9.62 32.66 -2.39
N GLU A 3 -10.73 33.32 -2.05
CA GLU A 3 -11.77 32.80 -1.15
C GLU A 3 -13.01 32.43 -1.96
N TYR A 4 -12.85 31.48 -2.88
CA TYR A 4 -13.96 30.90 -3.62
C TYR A 4 -14.09 29.43 -3.28
N THR A 5 -15.29 29.02 -2.88
CA THR A 5 -15.65 27.63 -2.60
C THR A 5 -16.51 27.11 -3.74
N GLN A 6 -16.15 25.95 -4.27
CA GLN A 6 -16.90 25.29 -5.34
C GLN A 6 -18.32 24.90 -4.84
N MET A 7 -19.27 24.83 -5.77
CA MET A 7 -20.64 24.42 -5.45
C MET A 7 -20.69 22.96 -4.96
N THR A 8 -21.52 22.69 -3.96
CA THR A 8 -21.78 21.35 -3.43
C THR A 8 -23.25 20.96 -3.67
N SER A 9 -23.52 19.65 -3.73
CA SER A 9 -24.89 19.13 -3.84
C SER A 9 -25.64 19.15 -2.51
N VAL A 10 -24.92 19.09 -1.38
CA VAL A 10 -25.49 19.08 -0.02
C VAL A 10 -24.72 20.08 0.86
N PRO A 11 -25.40 21.01 1.53
CA PRO A 11 -24.74 21.98 2.41
C PRO A 11 -24.28 21.30 3.70
N LEU A 12 -22.98 21.33 3.97
CA LEU A 12 -22.36 20.84 5.18
C LEU A 12 -21.38 21.90 5.72
N LEU A 13 -21.10 21.87 7.03
CA LEU A 13 -20.09 22.73 7.65
C LEU A 13 -18.66 22.37 7.19
N SER A 14 -18.45 21.11 6.82
CA SER A 14 -17.22 20.56 6.27
C SER A 14 -17.56 19.57 5.18
N GLU A 15 -16.75 19.53 4.12
CA GLU A 15 -16.82 18.48 3.11
C GLU A 15 -16.50 17.10 3.74
N THR A 16 -17.04 16.04 3.14
CA THR A 16 -16.85 14.66 3.56
C THR A 16 -15.92 13.94 2.59
N HIS A 17 -14.99 13.14 3.11
CA HIS A 17 -14.07 12.39 2.25
C HIS A 17 -14.79 11.42 1.30
N GLY A 18 -14.27 11.31 0.08
CA GLY A 18 -14.63 10.23 -0.85
C GLY A 18 -14.11 8.87 -0.36
N GLY A 19 -14.89 7.81 -0.60
CA GLY A 19 -14.51 6.42 -0.30
C GLY A 19 -13.98 5.67 -1.52
N ASP A 20 -13.61 6.39 -2.58
CA ASP A 20 -13.11 5.80 -3.83
C ASP A 20 -11.69 5.23 -3.65
N ASP A 21 -11.35 4.26 -4.48
CA ASP A 21 -10.01 3.68 -4.53
C ASP A 21 -8.93 4.75 -4.83
N VAL A 22 -7.78 4.62 -4.18
CA VAL A 22 -6.63 5.52 -4.36
C VAL A 22 -5.45 4.82 -5.04
N LEU A 23 -4.69 5.60 -5.83
CA LEU A 23 -3.52 5.09 -6.54
C LEU A 23 -2.34 4.79 -5.61
N ILE A 24 -1.61 3.71 -5.90
CA ILE A 24 -0.35 3.37 -5.25
C ILE A 24 0.77 3.45 -6.29
N TYR A 25 1.83 4.20 -5.98
CA TYR A 25 3.05 4.26 -6.80
C TYR A 25 4.20 3.54 -6.07
N SER A 26 4.92 2.69 -6.79
CA SER A 26 6.03 1.92 -6.23
C SER A 26 7.26 1.92 -7.14
N ARG A 27 8.45 1.96 -6.54
CA ARG A 27 9.74 1.82 -7.23
C ARG A 27 10.77 1.23 -6.28
N GLY A 28 11.63 0.33 -6.79
CA GLY A 28 12.68 -0.32 -6.00
C GLY A 28 12.43 -1.81 -5.78
N PRO A 29 13.12 -2.44 -4.80
CA PRO A 29 13.00 -3.87 -4.52
C PRO A 29 11.56 -4.28 -4.30
N PHE A 30 11.11 -5.34 -4.99
CA PHE A 30 9.74 -5.85 -4.90
C PHE A 30 8.61 -4.88 -5.29
N SER A 31 8.91 -3.80 -6.01
CA SER A 31 7.87 -2.88 -6.55
C SER A 31 6.77 -3.60 -7.35
N HIS A 32 7.12 -4.68 -8.04
CA HIS A 32 6.18 -5.53 -8.78
C HIS A 32 5.12 -6.25 -7.91
N LEU A 33 5.24 -6.24 -6.57
CA LEU A 33 4.20 -6.74 -5.67
C LEU A 33 2.99 -5.80 -5.60
N LEU A 34 3.19 -4.50 -5.86
CA LEU A 34 2.13 -3.49 -5.81
C LEU A 34 1.57 -3.25 -7.21
N THR A 35 0.84 -4.24 -7.73
CA THR A 35 0.18 -4.21 -9.04
C THR A 35 -1.30 -4.62 -8.91
N GLY A 36 -2.14 -4.13 -9.82
CA GLY A 36 -3.59 -4.42 -9.79
C GLY A 36 -4.34 -3.62 -8.73
N VAL A 37 -5.50 -4.15 -8.32
CA VAL A 37 -6.35 -3.60 -7.24
C VAL A 37 -6.14 -4.45 -6.00
N VAL A 38 -5.85 -3.80 -4.87
CA VAL A 38 -5.52 -4.45 -3.61
C VAL A 38 -6.16 -3.71 -2.44
N GLU A 39 -6.45 -4.45 -1.37
CA GLU A 39 -6.88 -3.87 -0.10
C GLU A 39 -5.79 -2.96 0.50
N GLN A 40 -6.19 -1.86 1.15
CA GLN A 40 -5.23 -0.93 1.78
C GLN A 40 -4.33 -1.63 2.83
N SER A 41 -4.83 -2.67 3.49
CA SER A 41 -4.09 -3.49 4.46
C SER A 41 -2.99 -4.33 3.81
N TYR A 42 -3.01 -4.56 2.50
CA TYR A 42 -1.97 -5.28 1.77
C TYR A 42 -0.64 -4.51 1.75
N ILE A 43 -0.70 -3.16 1.71
CA ILE A 43 0.47 -2.28 1.61
C ILE A 43 1.54 -2.60 2.69
N PRO A 44 1.22 -2.60 4.00
CA PRO A 44 2.20 -2.93 5.03
C PRO A 44 2.70 -4.38 4.95
N HIS A 45 1.89 -5.33 4.47
CA HIS A 45 2.33 -6.71 4.28
C HIS A 45 3.34 -6.84 3.13
N ALA A 46 3.11 -6.18 2.00
CA ALA A 46 4.03 -6.17 0.86
C ALA A 46 5.37 -5.50 1.24
N ILE A 47 5.32 -4.36 1.93
CA ILE A 47 6.52 -3.66 2.43
C ILE A 47 7.25 -4.54 3.45
N GLY A 48 6.53 -5.16 4.39
CA GLY A 48 7.08 -6.07 5.40
C GLY A 48 7.81 -7.27 4.79
N TYR A 49 7.21 -7.88 3.76
CA TYR A 49 7.82 -8.96 2.99
C TYR A 49 9.12 -8.53 2.32
N ALA A 50 9.10 -7.39 1.62
CA ALA A 50 10.23 -6.86 0.85
C ALA A 50 11.41 -6.43 1.74
N SER A 51 11.12 -5.87 2.92
CA SER A 51 12.11 -5.33 3.86
C SER A 51 12.45 -6.26 5.02
N CYS A 52 11.86 -7.47 5.06
CA CYS A 52 12.09 -8.45 6.11
C CYS A 52 11.64 -8.07 7.53
N ILE A 53 10.69 -7.17 7.67
CA ILE A 53 10.19 -6.71 8.97
C ILE A 53 8.80 -7.26 9.27
N GLY A 54 8.38 -7.16 10.53
CA GLY A 54 7.05 -7.55 10.97
C GLY A 54 6.88 -9.07 11.22
N PRO A 55 5.65 -9.52 11.53
CA PRO A 55 5.38 -10.89 11.93
C PRO A 55 5.02 -11.84 10.76
N GLY A 56 4.78 -11.31 9.56
CA GLY A 56 4.32 -12.09 8.40
C GLY A 56 5.42 -12.82 7.63
N LEU A 57 5.10 -13.24 6.40
CA LEU A 57 6.06 -13.79 5.45
C LEU A 57 7.15 -12.77 5.12
N LYS A 58 8.39 -13.24 4.96
CA LYS A 58 9.57 -12.40 4.71
C LYS A 58 10.41 -12.99 3.60
N PHE A 59 11.00 -12.13 2.77
CA PHE A 59 11.91 -12.56 1.73
C PHE A 59 13.17 -13.28 2.27
N CYS A 60 13.79 -12.75 3.33
CA CYS A 60 15.07 -13.24 3.87
C CYS A 60 14.95 -14.39 4.87
N ASN A 61 13.75 -14.95 5.12
CA ASN A 61 13.63 -16.12 6.00
C ASN A 61 14.04 -17.42 5.25
N THR A 62 15.18 -17.36 4.56
CA THR A 62 15.80 -18.42 3.75
C THR A 62 16.67 -19.36 4.58
N ASN A 63 16.37 -19.56 5.86
CA ASN A 63 17.05 -20.60 6.65
C ASN A 63 16.58 -22.03 6.27
N GLU A 64 15.63 -22.19 5.34
CA GLU A 64 15.29 -23.48 4.74
C GLU A 64 15.97 -23.76 3.38
N ARG A 65 16.69 -22.79 2.77
CA ARG A 65 17.43 -22.99 1.52
C ARG A 65 18.91 -23.38 1.70
N LYS A 66 19.32 -23.80 2.90
CA LYS A 66 20.68 -24.30 3.20
C LYS A 66 20.78 -25.83 3.33
N ARG A 67 19.80 -26.61 2.82
CA ARG A 67 19.83 -28.08 2.88
C ARG A 67 19.33 -28.75 1.60
N LYS A 68 20.10 -28.65 0.51
CA LYS A 68 20.25 -29.66 -0.57
C LYS A 68 20.84 -29.01 -1.81
N PHE A 69 22.15 -28.93 -1.84
CA PHE A 69 22.91 -29.25 -3.04
C PHE A 69 24.08 -30.06 -2.49
N PHE A 70 24.11 -31.34 -2.88
CA PHE A 70 25.02 -32.43 -2.53
C PHE A 70 26.20 -32.11 -1.59
#